data_AF-I1C307-F1
#
_entry.id   AF-I1C307-F1
#
_cell.length_a   1.000
_cell.length_b   1.000
_cell.length_c   1.000
_cell.angle_alpha   90.00
_cell.angle_beta   90.00
_cell.angle_gamma   90.00
#
_symmetry.space_group_name_H-M   'P 1'
#
loop_
_entity.id
_entity.type
_entity.pdbx_description
1 polymer ?
#
loop_
_entity_poly.entity_id
_entity_poly.type
_entity_poly.pdbx_seq_one_letter_code
_entity_poly.pdbx_strand_id
1 'polypeptide(L)' 'MRNVVANKEAIQLSSEFLRLFVVEAVHRSSAELEAMSIASQTTNKKVINVEALERILPQLLLDF' A
#
# COMPACT_ATOMS: atom_id res chain seq x y z
N MET A 1 -8.85 12.90 -28.59
CA MET A 1 -8.02 12.61 -27.41
C MET A 1 -7.69 13.92 -26.71
N ARG A 2 -7.90 14.05 -25.40
CA ARG A 2 -7.43 15.23 -24.64
C ARG A 2 -5.92 15.14 -24.50
N ASN A 3 -5.21 16.17 -24.93
CA ASN A 3 -3.76 16.25 -24.79
C ASN A 3 -3.46 16.77 -23.38
N VAL A 4 -3.32 15.85 -22.42
CA VAL A 4 -2.94 16.18 -21.04
C VAL A 4 -1.43 16.27 -20.98
N VAL A 5 -0.90 17.46 -20.71
CA VAL A 5 0.54 17.70 -20.58
C VAL A 5 0.84 17.90 -19.09
N ALA A 6 1.70 17.07 -18.53
CA ALA A 6 2.19 17.22 -17.16
C ALA A 6 3.59 17.83 -17.17
N ASN A 7 3.85 18.77 -16.26
CA ASN A 7 5.21 19.30 -16.09
C ASN A 7 6.13 18.25 -15.43
N LYS A 8 7.44 18.41 -15.60
CA LYS A 8 8.45 17.43 -15.15
C LYS A 8 8.41 17.24 -13.63
N GLU A 9 8.27 18.31 -12.88
CA GLU A 9 8.26 18.32 -11.41
C GLU A 9 7.04 17.56 -10.88
N ALA A 10 5.88 17.72 -11.52
CA ALA A 10 4.65 17.02 -11.19
C ALA A 10 4.76 15.52 -11.44
N ILE A 11 5.46 15.10 -12.50
CA ILE A 11 5.75 13.68 -12.76
C ILE A 11 6.65 13.11 -11.67
N GLN A 12 7.71 13.84 -11.29
CA GLN A 12 8.61 13.41 -10.21
C GLN A 12 7.87 13.30 -8.88
N LEU A 13 7.08 14.31 -8.51
CA LEU A 13 6.28 14.29 -7.30
C LEU A 13 5.26 13.14 -7.29
N SER A 14 4.60 12.89 -8.43
CA SER A 14 3.66 11.78 -8.57
C SER A 14 4.35 10.42 -8.40
N SER A 15 5.60 10.29 -8.86
CA SER A 15 6.38 9.06 -8.66
C SER A 15 6.71 8.80 -7.19
N GLU A 16 7.07 9.85 -6.44
CA GLU A 16 7.30 9.74 -5.00
C GLU A 16 6.00 9.48 -4.24
N PHE A 17 4.89 10.10 -4.64
CA PHE A 17 3.58 9.83 -4.08
C PHE A 17 3.18 8.35 -4.24
N LEU A 18 3.31 7.80 -5.46
CA LEU A 18 3.05 6.38 -5.71
C LEU A 18 3.97 5.47 -4.90
N ARG A 19 5.25 5.85 -4.76
CA ARG A 19 6.20 5.11 -3.92
C ARG A 19 5.73 5.07 -2.46
N LEU A 20 5.35 6.22 -1.90
CA LEU A 20 4.87 6.33 -0.52
C LEU A 20 3.57 5.54 -0.32
N PHE A 21 2.62 5.65 -1.24
CA PHE A 21 1.38 4.89 -1.20
C PHE A 21 1.62 3.38 -1.13
N VAL A 22 2.50 2.85 -1.98
CA VAL A 22 2.83 1.41 -2.00
C VAL A 22 3.58 1.00 -0.72
N VAL A 23 4.54 1.80 -0.25
CA VAL A 23 5.27 1.53 1.00
C VAL A 23 4.31 1.47 2.19
N GLU A 24 3.37 2.41 2.26
CA GLU A 24 2.39 2.48 3.33
C GLU A 24 1.44 1.27 3.31
N ALA A 25 0.99 0.87 2.12
CA ALA A 25 0.18 -0.33 1.94
C ALA A 25 0.89 -1.59 2.47
N VAL A 26 2.18 -1.75 2.15
CA VAL A 26 2.99 -2.89 2.61
C VAL A 26 3.19 -2.87 4.12
N HIS A 27 3.54 -1.73 4.70
CA HIS A 27 3.75 -1.63 6.15
C HIS A 27 2.47 -1.89 6.94
N ARG A 28 1.35 -1.27 6.55
CA ARG A 28 0.06 -1.46 7.24
C ARG A 28 -0.46 -2.88 7.09
N SER A 29 -0.34 -3.49 5.91
CA SER A 29 -0.72 -4.90 5.70
C SER A 29 0.12 -5.84 6.57
N SER A 30 1.42 -5.57 6.71
CA SER A 30 2.28 -6.36 7.62
C SER A 30 1.86 -6.21 9.08
N ALA A 31 1.56 -4.99 9.53
CA ALA A 31 1.11 -4.74 10.90
C ALA A 31 -0.26 -5.40 11.19
N GLU A 32 -1.20 -5.32 10.24
CA GLU A 32 -2.51 -5.98 10.36
C GLU A 32 -2.35 -7.51 10.42
N LEU A 33 -1.45 -8.09 9.62
CA LEU A 33 -1.18 -9.53 9.66
C LEU A 33 -0.65 -9.97 11.04
N GLU A 34 0.17 -9.15 11.69
CA GLU A 34 0.64 -9.40 13.05
C GLU A 34 -0.51 -9.29 14.08
N ALA A 35 -1.40 -8.30 13.91
CA ALA A 35 -2.56 -8.09 14.77
C ALA A 35 -3.63 -9.17 14.64
N MET A 36 -3.82 -9.74 13.44
CA MET A 36 -4.83 -10.75 13.15
C MET A 36 -4.66 -12.06 13.94
N SER A 37 -3.56 -12.30 14.65
CA SER A 37 -3.25 -13.54 15.39
C SER A 37 -3.22 -14.84 14.55
N ILE A 38 -3.44 -14.74 13.22
CA ILE A 38 -3.18 -15.77 12.19
C ILE A 38 -1.67 -16.04 12.04
N ALA A 39 -0.82 -15.25 12.69
CA ALA A 39 0.62 -15.48 12.85
C ALA A 39 0.99 -16.78 13.60
N SER A 40 0.02 -17.66 13.87
CA SER A 40 0.26 -19.01 14.40
C SER A 40 0.79 -19.92 13.28
N GLN A 41 2.11 -19.91 13.13
CA GLN A 41 2.96 -21.03 12.69
C GLN A 41 3.07 -21.39 11.19
N THR A 42 2.31 -20.79 10.26
CA THR A 42 2.38 -21.20 8.83
C THR A 42 2.59 -20.07 7.82
N THR A 43 2.46 -18.81 8.22
CA THR A 43 2.51 -17.68 7.27
C THR A 43 3.94 -17.21 7.03
N ASN A 44 4.43 -17.37 5.80
CA ASN A 44 5.71 -16.83 5.38
C ASN A 44 5.66 -15.29 5.43
N LYS A 45 6.31 -14.69 6.44
CA LYS A 45 6.38 -13.22 6.64
C LYS A 45 7.01 -12.45 5.47
N LYS A 46 7.57 -13.13 4.46
CA LYS A 46 8.10 -12.52 3.23
C LYS A 46 7.06 -12.39 2.11
N VAL A 47 5.82 -12.82 2.34
CA VAL A 47 4.73 -12.78 1.36
C VAL A 47 3.62 -11.89 1.90
N ILE A 48 3.13 -10.98 1.05
CA ILE A 48 1.97 -10.15 1.37
C ILE A 48 0.74 -11.04 1.51
N ASN A 49 0.08 -10.95 2.66
CA ASN A 49 -1.20 -11.60 2.88
C ASN A 49 -2.33 -10.71 2.33
N VAL A 50 -3.12 -11.26 1.41
CA VAL A 50 -4.19 -10.51 0.72
C VAL A 50 -5.30 -10.10 1.69
N GLU A 51 -5.68 -10.95 2.63
CA GLU A 51 -6.74 -10.66 3.61
C GLU A 51 -6.35 -9.48 4.52
N ALA A 52 -5.09 -9.46 4.98
CA ALA A 52 -4.55 -8.35 5.77
C ALA A 52 -4.51 -7.04 4.96
N LEU A 53 -4.18 -7.11 3.66
CA LEU A 53 -4.21 -5.96 2.77
C LEU A 53 -5.63 -5.44 2.54
N GLU A 54 -6.60 -6.32 2.27
CA GLU A 54 -8.01 -5.97 2.04
C GLU A 54 -8.62 -5.27 3.26
N ARG A 55 -8.23 -5.67 4.48
CA ARG A 55 -8.70 -5.03 5.72
C ARG A 55 -8.21 -3.59 5.89
N ILE A 56 -6.97 -3.29 5.54
CA ILE A 56 -6.42 -1.93 5.69
C ILE A 56 -6.79 -1.02 4.51
N LEU A 57 -7.25 -1.59 3.40
CA LEU A 57 -7.51 -0.88 2.15
C LEU A 57 -8.49 0.30 2.31
N PRO A 58 -9.63 0.19 3.04
CA PRO A 58 -10.56 1.31 3.19
C PRO A 58 -9.90 2.53 3.82
N GLN A 59 -9.13 2.36 4.90
CA GLN A 59 -8.45 3.48 5.56
C GLN A 59 -7.30 4.01 4.72
N LEU A 60 -6.54 3.13 4.06
CA LEU A 60 -5.47 3.52 3.15
C LEU A 60 -5.98 4.42 2.01
N LEU A 61 -7.15 4.11 1.44
CA LEU A 61 -7.76 4.92 0.38
C LEU A 61 -8.42 6.21 0.88
N LEU A 62 -8.67 6.34 2.19
CA LEU A 62 -9.16 7.58 2.79
C LEU A 62 -8.01 8.55 3.12
N ASP A 63 -6.82 8.03 3.42
CA ASP A 63 -5.65 8.82 3.79
C ASP A 63 -4.92 9.44 2.58
N PHE A 64 -5.15 8.92 1.37
CA PHE A 64 -4.52 9.34 0.10
C PHE A 64 -5.55 9.90 -0.88
#